data_AF-A0A970QEJ2-F1
#
_entry.id   AF-A0A970QEJ2-F1
#
_cell.length_a   1.000
_cell.length_b   1.000
_cell.length_c   1.000
_cell.angle_alpha   90.00
_cell.angle_beta   90.00
_cell.angle_gamma   90.00
#
_symmetry.space_group_name_H-M   'P 1'
#
loop_
_entity.id
_entity.type
_entity.pdbx_description
1 polymer ?
#
loop_
_entity_poly.entity_id
_entity_poly.type
_entity_poly.pdbx_seq_one_letter_code
_entity_poly.pdbx_strand_id
1 'polypeptide(L)'
;MYLCHNGVVRATARDGAVVTGMDLSYDAGRLREVLAEVAARPGIVATRAWVNEGRLVVGDDIMYALVAGDIRENVFPGLQELVRLIKTEVVSESETF
;
A
#
# COMPACT_ATOMS: atom_id res chain seq x y z
N MET A 1 -0.52 13.64 14.32
CA MET A 1 0.26 12.37 14.26
C MET A 1 0.36 11.87 12.83
N TYR A 2 1.29 10.97 12.52
CA TYR A 2 1.33 10.28 11.23
C TYR A 2 1.75 8.83 11.42
N LEU A 3 1.32 7.98 10.50
CA LEU A 3 1.66 6.57 10.44
C LEU A 3 2.11 6.21 9.03
N CYS A 4 3.02 5.24 8.95
CA CYS A 4 3.52 4.71 7.69
C CYS A 4 3.33 3.19 7.65
N HIS A 5 3.02 2.67 6.46
CA HIS A 5 3.07 1.27 6.13
C HIS A 5 4.12 1.08 5.03
N ASN A 6 5.06 0.15 5.26
CA ASN A 6 5.93 -0.38 4.21
C ASN A 6 5.50 -1.81 3.87
N GLY A 7 5.10 -2.02 2.62
CA GLY A 7 4.84 -3.35 2.08
C GLY A 7 6.09 -3.86 1.37
N VAL A 8 6.52 -5.09 1.70
CA VAL A 8 7.76 -5.70 1.21
C VAL A 8 7.48 -7.09 0.62
N VAL A 9 8.21 -7.48 -0.42
CA VAL A 9 8.13 -8.84 -0.98
C VAL A 9 8.62 -9.86 0.06
N ARG A 10 7.74 -10.78 0.43
CA ARG A 10 8.05 -11.85 1.40
C ARG A 10 8.49 -13.11 0.65
N ALA A 11 9.36 -13.91 1.28
CA ALA A 11 9.80 -15.21 0.75
C ALA A 11 8.72 -16.30 0.78
N THR A 12 7.54 -16.01 1.33
CA THR A 12 6.44 -16.96 1.45
C THR A 12 5.09 -16.33 1.14
N ALA A 13 4.29 -17.04 0.36
CA ALA A 13 2.88 -16.76 0.14
C ALA A 13 2.06 -17.07 1.41
N ARG A 14 0.76 -16.75 1.38
CA ARG A 14 -0.13 -16.96 2.54
C ARG A 14 -0.32 -18.43 2.90
N ASP A 15 -0.28 -19.32 1.92
CA ASP A 15 -0.42 -20.77 2.06
C ASP A 15 0.91 -21.48 2.41
N GLY A 16 2.01 -20.74 2.48
CA GLY A 16 3.34 -21.25 2.81
C GLY A 16 4.19 -21.63 1.59
N ALA A 17 3.70 -21.46 0.36
CA ALA A 17 4.52 -21.66 -0.83
C ALA A 17 5.72 -20.69 -0.83
N VAL A 18 6.87 -21.17 -1.32
CA VAL A 18 8.10 -20.37 -1.43
C VAL A 18 7.95 -19.40 -2.60
N VAL A 19 8.20 -18.12 -2.35
CA VAL A 19 8.16 -17.05 -3.33
C VAL A 19 9.58 -16.58 -3.61
N THR A 20 9.96 -16.50 -4.87
CA THR A 20 11.27 -16.02 -5.34
C THR A 20 11.25 -14.56 -5.79
N GLY A 21 10.07 -14.01 -6.07
CA GLY A 21 9.88 -12.62 -6.45
C GLY A 21 8.44 -12.33 -6.87
N MET A 22 8.21 -11.18 -7.49
CA MET A 22 6.91 -10.82 -8.06
C MET A 22 7.05 -9.86 -9.23
N ASP A 23 6.08 -9.87 -10.14
CA ASP A 23 5.87 -8.79 -11.10
C ASP A 23 4.74 -7.88 -10.58
N LEU A 24 5.02 -6.58 -10.52
CA LEU A 24 4.13 -5.55 -9.97
C LEU A 24 3.84 -4.49 -11.03
N SER A 25 2.58 -4.10 -11.16
CA SER A 25 2.15 -2.92 -11.91
C SER A 25 1.06 -2.20 -11.13
N TYR A 26 0.80 -0.94 -11.46
CA TYR A 26 -0.24 -0.18 -10.78
C TYR A 26 -0.91 0.88 -11.64
N ASP A 27 -2.14 1.26 -11.28
CA ASP A 27 -2.86 2.37 -11.89
C ASP A 27 -2.55 3.68 -11.15
N ALA A 28 -1.73 4.53 -11.76
CA ALA A 28 -1.37 5.84 -11.20
C ALA A 28 -2.55 6.83 -11.14
N GLY A 29 -3.58 6.66 -11.97
CA GLY A 29 -4.83 7.41 -11.91
C GLY A 29 -5.62 7.03 -10.68
N ARG A 30 -5.91 5.73 -10.52
CA ARG A 30 -6.64 5.21 -9.36
C ARG A 30 -5.91 5.47 -8.05
N LEU A 31 -4.58 5.39 -8.04
CA LEU A 31 -3.78 5.75 -6.85
C LEU A 31 -4.05 7.18 -6.38
N ARG A 32 -4.12 8.14 -7.31
CA ARG A 32 -4.40 9.55 -6.98
C ARG A 32 -5.81 9.73 -6.42
N GLU A 33 -6.79 9.02 -6.98
CA GLU A 33 -8.17 9.05 -6.49
C GLU A 33 -8.28 8.48 -5.07
N VAL A 34 -7.72 7.29 -4.83
CA VAL A 34 -7.69 6.64 -3.51
C VAL A 34 -7.03 7.54 -2.46
N LEU A 35 -5.91 8.19 -2.81
CA LEU A 35 -5.25 9.14 -1.90
C LEU A 35 -6.17 10.31 -1.54
N ALA A 36 -6.89 10.88 -2.52
CA ALA A 36 -7.84 11.96 -2.30
C ALA A 36 -9.06 11.52 -1.48
N GLU A 37 -9.61 10.32 -1.75
CA GLU A 37 -10.72 9.73 -1.01
C GLU A 37 -10.41 9.59 0.48
N VAL A 38 -9.24 9.04 0.81
CA VAL A 38 -8.81 8.86 2.21
C VAL A 38 -8.43 10.21 2.84
N ALA A 39 -7.84 11.14 2.09
CA ALA A 39 -7.52 12.48 2.60
C ALA A 39 -8.77 13.28 2.99
N ALA A 40 -9.92 13.00 2.38
CA ALA A 40 -11.19 13.65 2.71
C ALA A 40 -11.88 13.09 3.97
N ARG A 41 -11.33 12.04 4.60
CA ARG A 41 -11.89 11.46 5.83
C ARG A 41 -11.70 12.41 7.01
N PRO A 42 -12.64 12.44 7.98
CA PRO A 42 -12.53 13.30 9.16
C PRO A 42 -11.19 13.12 9.89
N GLY A 43 -10.57 14.24 10.26
CA GLY A 43 -9.30 14.25 11.00
C GLY A 43 -8.05 13.90 10.18
N ILE A 44 -8.20 13.52 8.90
CA ILE A 44 -7.05 13.29 8.02
C ILE A 44 -6.61 14.62 7.40
N VAL A 45 -5.32 14.90 7.52
CA VAL A 45 -4.68 16.13 7.03
C VAL A 45 -3.92 15.88 5.74
N ALA A 46 -3.29 14.70 5.60
CA ALA A 46 -2.56 14.34 4.39
C ALA A 46 -2.46 12.83 4.21
N THR A 47 -2.49 12.40 2.95
CA THR A 47 -2.15 11.04 2.52
C THR A 47 -1.03 11.12 1.50
N ARG A 48 -0.09 10.16 1.55
CA ARG A 48 0.95 10.00 0.52
C ARG A 48 1.14 8.51 0.27
N ALA A 49 1.42 8.16 -0.97
CA ALA A 49 1.86 6.81 -1.28
C ALA A 49 2.86 6.83 -2.44
N TRP A 50 3.75 5.85 -2.40
CA TRP A 50 4.61 5.45 -3.49
C TRP A 50 4.42 3.96 -3.70
N VAL A 51 4.39 3.53 -4.97
CA VAL A 51 4.26 2.13 -5.36
C VAL A 51 5.39 1.83 -6.33
N ASN A 52 6.06 0.70 -6.14
CA ASN A 52 7.09 0.22 -7.04
C ASN A 52 6.47 -0.38 -8.31
N GLU A 53 7.28 -0.68 -9.32
CA GLU A 53 6.78 -1.24 -10.58
C GLU A 53 7.84 -2.10 -11.27
N GLY A 54 7.39 -3.13 -11.99
CA GLY A 54 8.23 -4.10 -12.67
C GLY A 54 8.51 -5.33 -11.81
N ARG A 55 9.67 -5.95 -12.06
CA ARG A 55 10.06 -7.20 -11.41
C ARG A 55 10.80 -6.91 -10.10
N LEU A 56 10.27 -7.45 -9.01
CA LEU A 56 10.78 -7.30 -7.65
C LEU A 56 11.27 -8.65 -7.11
N VAL A 57 12.31 -8.61 -6.30
CA VAL A 57 12.84 -9.78 -5.58
C VAL A 57 12.47 -9.72 -4.10
N VAL A 58 12.62 -10.85 -3.40
CA VAL A 58 12.39 -10.93 -1.95
C VAL A 58 13.19 -9.83 -1.22
N GLY A 59 12.51 -9.07 -0.37
CA GLY A 59 13.08 -7.95 0.38
C GLY A 59 12.92 -6.59 -0.30
N ASP A 60 12.52 -6.53 -1.57
CA ASP A 60 12.22 -5.26 -2.23
C ASP A 60 10.93 -4.63 -1.68
N ASP A 61 10.90 -3.30 -1.66
CA ASP A 61 9.71 -2.55 -1.30
C ASP A 61 8.68 -2.60 -2.43
N ILE A 62 7.44 -2.93 -2.07
CA ILE A 62 6.26 -2.91 -2.93
C ILE A 62 5.64 -1.52 -2.90
N MET A 63 5.44 -0.98 -1.69
CA MET A 63 4.77 0.30 -1.50
C MET A 63 5.12 0.94 -0.16
N TYR A 64 5.14 2.27 -0.16
CA TYR A 64 5.08 3.08 1.05
C TYR A 64 3.75 3.81 1.08
N ALA A 65 3.00 3.72 2.17
CA ALA A 65 1.77 4.49 2.38
C ALA A 65 1.87 5.26 3.69
N LEU A 66 1.48 6.53 3.69
CA LEU A 66 1.51 7.42 4.84
C LEU A 66 0.16 8.11 4.99
N VAL A 67 -0.33 8.16 6.22
CA VAL A 67 -1.50 8.94 6.62
C VAL A 67 -1.13 9.82 7.81
N ALA A 68 -1.39 11.12 7.69
CA ALA A 68 -1.20 12.11 8.74
C ALA A 68 -2.55 12.73 9.12
N GLY A 69 -2.78 12.93 10.41
CA GLY A 69 -4.04 13.47 10.94
C GLY A 69 -3.96 13.86 12.41
N ASP A 70 -5.11 14.12 13.01
CA ASP A 70 -5.25 14.66 14.36
C ASP A 70 -5.00 13.61 15.47
N ILE A 71 -5.87 12.61 15.59
CA ILE A 71 -5.93 11.62 16.67
C ILE A 71 -5.93 10.20 16.13
N ARG A 72 -5.57 9.25 16.98
CA ARG A 72 -5.33 7.85 16.58
C ARG A 72 -6.60 7.17 16.06
N GLU A 73 -7.76 7.56 16.57
CA GLU A 73 -9.08 7.06 16.21
C GLU A 73 -9.43 7.36 14.75
N ASN A 74 -8.87 8.44 14.18
CA ASN A 74 -9.03 8.78 12.76
C ASN A 74 -7.88 8.20 11.92
N VAL A 75 -6.64 8.32 12.40
CA VAL A 75 -5.45 8.00 11.59
C VAL A 75 -5.23 6.49 11.42
N PHE A 76 -5.51 5.65 12.43
CA PHE A 76 -5.37 4.20 12.29
C PHE A 76 -6.33 3.61 11.25
N PRO A 77 -7.65 3.88 11.29
CA PRO A 77 -8.56 3.40 10.26
C PRO A 77 -8.22 3.97 8.89
N GLY A 78 -7.81 5.25 8.80
CA GLY A 78 -7.40 5.86 7.54
C GLY A 78 -6.21 5.15 6.88
N LEU A 79 -5.19 4.75 7.65
CA LEU A 79 -4.08 3.96 7.11
C LEU A 79 -4.54 2.57 6.66
N GLN A 80 -5.36 1.89 7.45
CA GLN A 80 -5.89 0.58 7.10
C GLN A 80 -6.73 0.62 5.82
N GLU A 81 -7.58 1.63 5.68
CA GLU A 81 -8.37 1.87 4.47
C GLU A 81 -7.47 2.12 3.25
N LEU A 82 -6.47 3.01 3.38
CA LEU A 82 -5.54 3.33 2.30
C LEU A 82 -4.79 2.09 1.80
N VAL A 83 -4.22 1.30 2.72
CA VAL A 83 -3.49 0.08 2.36
C VAL A 83 -4.42 -0.93 1.68
N ARG A 84 -5.64 -1.10 2.19
CA ARG A 84 -6.63 -1.99 1.58
C ARG A 84 -6.95 -1.56 0.15
N LEU A 85 -7.30 -0.28 -0.05
CA LEU A 85 -7.65 0.27 -1.35
C LEU A 85 -6.51 0.11 -2.36
N ILE A 86 -5.27 0.42 -1.95
CA ILE A 86 -4.11 0.23 -2.82
C ILE A 86 -3.98 -1.25 -3.23
N LYS A 87 -4.06 -2.17 -2.27
CA LYS A 87 -3.91 -3.60 -2.52
C LYS A 87 -5.04 -4.23 -3.35
N THR A 88 -6.26 -3.69 -3.29
CA THR A 88 -7.42 -4.28 -3.98
C THR A 88 -7.78 -3.60 -5.29
N GLU A 89 -7.44 -2.32 -5.45
CA GLU A 89 -7.93 -1.51 -6.58
C GLU A 89 -6.82 -0.82 -7.38
N VAL A 90 -5.61 -0.69 -6.82
CA VAL A 90 -4.54 0.08 -7.46
C VAL A 90 -3.48 -0.82 -8.06
N VAL A 91 -3.06 -1.86 -7.33
CA VAL A 91 -1.94 -2.72 -7.76
C VAL A 91 -2.43 -4.02 -8.38
N SER A 92 -1.68 -4.49 -9.37
CA SER A 92 -1.76 -5.85 -9.90
C SER A 92 -0.42 -6.54 -9.64
N GLU A 93 -0.48 -7.67 -8.92
CA GLU A 93 0.70 -8.44 -8.51
C GLU A 93 0.60 -9.90 -8.95
N SER A 94 1.71 -10.44 -9.43
CA SER A 94 1.86 -11.87 -9.73
C SER A 94 3.12 -12.41 -9.06
N GLU A 95 2.96 -13.35 -8.13
CA GLU A 95 4.07 -13.99 -7.42
C GLU A 95 4.80 -14.98 -8.35
N THR A 96 6.13 -14.99 -8.25
CA THR A 96 6.99 -16.01 -8.84
C THR A 96 7.41 -17.00 -7.76
N PHE A 97 7.31 -18.30 -8.04
CA PHE A 97 7.60 -19.40 -7.10
C PHE A 97 8.88 -20.13 -7.48
#